data_AF-A0A962MUD6-F1
#
_entry.id   AF-A0A962MUD6-F1
#
_cell.length_a   1.000
_cell.length_b   1.000
_cell.length_c   1.000
_cell.angle_alpha   90.00
_cell.angle_beta   90.00
_cell.angle_gamma   90.00
#
_symmetry.space_group_name_H-M   'P 1'
#
loop_
_entity.id
_entity.type
_entity.pdbx_description
1 polymer ?
#
loop_
_entity_poly.entity_id
_entity_poly.type
_entity_poly.pdbx_seq_one_letter_code
_entity_poly.pdbx_strand_id
1 'polypeptide(L)'
;MEADKLKTVVETADLLNRALRKVLVTDRGLHAETLVAAASRMAGTLLLREVVPEVDRLEPGTVVLSDAANRRGPELINTLLVTLAQLGHGDIDQQRLAGSQATTAMSRLTLAETQRLLEPWYRKIADVAGLSLIEVAAAAAMTTALVIHDCCPVLDVQTACSIAIHGLVESTRTVPLQFAAAR
;
A
#
# COMPACT_ATOMS: atom_id res chain seq x y z
N MET A 1 14.99 -14.43 -2.58
CA MET A 1 13.65 -14.99 -2.81
C MET A 1 13.75 -15.98 -3.95
N GLU A 2 13.27 -17.20 -3.78
CA GLU A 2 13.25 -18.20 -4.85
C GLU A 2 12.33 -17.74 -6.01
N ALA A 3 12.65 -18.15 -7.24
CA ALA A 3 11.96 -17.65 -8.44
C ALA A 3 10.44 -17.92 -8.43
N ASP A 4 10.03 -19.09 -7.95
CA ASP A 4 8.61 -19.44 -7.81
C ASP A 4 7.89 -18.54 -6.81
N LYS A 5 8.57 -18.18 -5.72
CA LYS A 5 7.99 -17.30 -4.70
C LYS A 5 7.83 -15.86 -5.19
N LEU A 6 8.80 -15.37 -5.97
CA LEU A 6 8.68 -14.06 -6.64
C LEU A 6 7.48 -14.04 -7.59
N LYS A 7 7.28 -15.10 -8.37
CA LYS A 7 6.13 -15.24 -9.27
C LYS A 7 4.81 -15.14 -8.48
N THR A 8 4.68 -15.86 -7.37
CA THR A 8 3.48 -15.78 -6.51
C THR A 8 3.24 -14.38 -5.96
N VAL A 9 4.29 -13.64 -5.58
CA VAL A 9 4.17 -12.25 -5.12
C VAL A 9 3.63 -11.34 -6.24
N VAL A 10 4.12 -11.50 -7.47
CA VAL A 10 3.65 -10.73 -8.64
C VAL A 10 2.18 -11.05 -8.96
N GLU A 11 1.81 -12.33 -9.01
CA GLU A 11 0.41 -12.74 -9.23
C GLU A 11 -0.51 -12.24 -8.12
N THR A 12 -0.02 -12.19 -6.89
CA THR A 12 -0.75 -11.64 -5.76
C THR A 12 -0.98 -10.13 -5.92
N ALA A 13 -0.04 -9.36 -6.46
CA ALA A 13 -0.23 -7.94 -6.71
C ALA A 13 -1.41 -7.67 -7.66
N ASP A 14 -1.57 -8.47 -8.71
CA ASP A 14 -2.72 -8.37 -9.61
C ASP A 14 -4.05 -8.69 -8.90
N LEU A 15 -4.06 -9.72 -8.05
CA LEU A 15 -5.24 -10.08 -7.26
C LEU A 15 -5.62 -8.98 -6.26
N LEU A 16 -4.63 -8.39 -5.58
CA LEU A 16 -4.82 -7.25 -4.69
C LEU A 16 -5.36 -6.04 -5.45
N ASN A 17 -4.83 -5.72 -6.64
CA ASN A 17 -5.33 -4.63 -7.49
C ASN A 17 -6.82 -4.83 -7.85
N ARG A 18 -7.21 -6.05 -8.25
CA ARG A 18 -8.61 -6.38 -8.55
C ARG A 18 -9.50 -6.24 -7.34
N ALA A 19 -9.07 -6.74 -6.17
CA ALA A 19 -9.83 -6.64 -4.93
C ALA A 19 -10.00 -5.17 -4.51
N LEU A 20 -8.92 -4.39 -4.52
CA LEU A 20 -8.92 -2.95 -4.24
C LEU A 20 -9.97 -2.22 -5.09
N ARG A 21 -9.92 -2.38 -6.41
CA ARG A 21 -10.86 -1.72 -7.33
C ARG A 21 -12.29 -2.14 -7.08
N LYS A 22 -12.54 -3.43 -6.85
CA LYS A 22 -13.87 -3.95 -6.59
C LYS A 22 -14.46 -3.44 -5.28
N VAL A 23 -13.64 -3.28 -4.24
CA VAL A 23 -14.08 -2.79 -2.92
C VAL A 23 -14.30 -1.27 -2.93
N LEU A 24 -13.49 -0.52 -3.69
CA LEU A 24 -13.51 0.95 -3.66
C LEU A 24 -14.30 1.61 -4.80
N VAL A 25 -14.92 0.84 -5.68
CA VAL A 25 -15.84 1.39 -6.69
C VAL A 25 -17.08 1.96 -6.02
N THR A 26 -17.48 3.15 -6.48
CA THR A 26 -18.71 3.83 -6.03
C THR A 26 -19.62 4.10 -7.22
N ASP A 27 -20.85 4.57 -6.99
CA ASP A 27 -21.77 5.01 -8.06
C ASP A 27 -21.18 6.13 -8.94
N ARG A 28 -20.20 6.88 -8.41
CA ARG A 28 -19.47 7.93 -9.15
C ARG A 28 -18.18 7.43 -9.80
N GLY A 29 -17.98 6.11 -9.84
CA GLY A 29 -16.76 5.47 -10.35
C GLY A 29 -15.64 5.40 -9.31
N LEU A 30 -14.41 5.24 -9.81
CA LEU A 30 -13.19 5.12 -9.03
C LEU A 30 -12.51 6.48 -8.88
N HIS A 31 -12.07 6.81 -7.67
CA HIS A 31 -11.30 8.02 -7.38
C HIS A 31 -9.80 7.69 -7.34
N ALA A 32 -9.01 8.23 -8.28
CA ALA A 32 -7.63 7.82 -8.51
C ALA A 32 -6.74 8.00 -7.27
N GLU A 33 -6.80 9.16 -6.63
CA GLU A 33 -6.05 9.49 -5.42
C GLU A 33 -6.41 8.57 -4.26
N THR A 34 -7.68 8.14 -4.19
CA THR A 34 -8.14 7.18 -3.18
C THR A 34 -7.60 5.79 -3.45
N LEU A 35 -7.57 5.33 -4.70
CA LEU A 35 -6.97 4.03 -5.02
C LEU A 35 -5.48 4.00 -4.68
N VAL A 36 -4.74 5.04 -5.06
CA VAL A 36 -3.30 5.14 -4.80
C VAL A 36 -3.01 5.17 -3.30
N ALA A 37 -3.71 6.05 -2.56
CA ALA A 37 -3.54 6.15 -1.11
C ALA A 37 -3.95 4.86 -0.39
N ALA A 38 -5.02 4.20 -0.84
CA ALA A 38 -5.49 2.98 -0.21
C ALA A 38 -4.54 1.79 -0.42
N ALA A 39 -4.04 1.62 -1.65
CA ALA A 39 -3.05 0.58 -1.97
C ALA A 39 -1.77 0.75 -1.15
N SER A 40 -1.24 1.97 -1.10
CA SER A 40 0.00 2.27 -0.38
C SER A 40 -0.15 2.12 1.13
N ARG A 41 -1.29 2.54 1.69
CA ARG A 41 -1.60 2.36 3.12
C ARG A 41 -1.71 0.90 3.53
N MET A 42 -2.25 0.04 2.67
CA MET A 42 -2.31 -1.40 2.95
C MET A 42 -0.91 -2.02 2.97
N ALA A 43 -0.02 -1.62 2.05
CA ALA A 43 1.36 -2.10 2.04
C ALA A 43 2.10 -1.78 3.35
N GLY A 44 2.02 -0.53 3.82
CA GLY A 44 2.68 -0.16 5.07
C GLY A 44 2.01 -0.74 6.32
N THR A 45 0.68 -0.88 6.33
CA THR A 45 -0.06 -1.55 7.41
C THR A 45 0.41 -3.00 7.59
N LEU A 46 0.48 -3.77 6.50
CA LEU A 46 0.90 -5.17 6.53
C LEU A 46 2.35 -5.31 6.99
N LEU A 47 3.24 -4.43 6.52
CA LEU A 47 4.62 -4.41 6.97
C LEU A 47 4.71 -4.12 8.46
N LEU A 48 3.99 -3.12 8.97
CA LEU A 48 4.05 -2.73 10.38
C LEU A 48 3.62 -3.89 11.29
N ARG A 49 2.54 -4.60 10.93
CA ARG A 49 2.08 -5.79 11.66
C ARG A 49 3.11 -6.90 11.71
N GLU A 50 3.86 -7.09 10.64
CA GLU A 50 4.90 -8.12 10.61
C GLU A 50 6.10 -7.73 11.51
N VAL A 51 6.55 -6.48 11.43
CA VAL A 51 7.86 -6.09 11.97
C VAL A 51 7.80 -5.53 13.39
N VAL A 52 6.60 -5.23 13.91
CA VAL A 52 6.40 -4.76 15.29
C VAL A 52 5.54 -5.80 16.03
N PRO A 53 6.18 -6.64 16.87
CA PRO A 53 5.47 -7.61 17.68
C PRO A 53 4.41 -6.94 18.54
N GLU A 54 3.24 -7.57 18.62
CA GLU A 54 2.11 -7.11 19.44
C GLU A 54 1.60 -5.70 19.10
N VAL A 55 1.89 -5.15 17.91
CA VAL A 55 1.39 -3.83 17.50
C VAL A 55 -0.14 -3.74 17.60
N ASP A 56 -0.84 -4.85 17.42
CA ASP A 56 -2.31 -4.97 17.52
C ASP A 56 -2.86 -4.77 18.94
N ARG A 57 -2.00 -4.83 19.97
CA ARG A 57 -2.38 -4.55 21.36
C ARG A 57 -2.30 -3.06 21.71
N LEU A 58 -1.69 -2.26 20.85
CA LEU A 58 -1.60 -0.82 21.03
C LEU A 58 -2.90 -0.14 20.58
N GLU A 59 -3.08 1.12 20.96
CA GLU A 59 -4.23 1.93 20.56
C GLU A 59 -4.16 2.25 19.06
N PRO A 60 -5.20 1.91 18.26
CA PRO A 60 -5.22 2.24 16.84
C PRO A 60 -5.09 3.74 16.57
N GLY A 61 -4.31 4.09 15.54
CA GLY A 61 -4.02 5.49 15.21
C GLY A 61 -2.84 6.10 15.97
N THR A 62 -2.28 5.41 16.97
CA THR A 62 -1.07 5.87 17.66
C THR A 62 0.16 5.78 16.76
N VAL A 63 1.07 6.75 16.87
CA VAL A 63 2.35 6.71 16.16
C VAL A 63 3.30 5.73 16.84
N VAL A 64 3.91 4.83 16.05
CA VAL A 64 4.87 3.83 16.50
C VAL A 64 6.28 4.24 16.09
N LEU A 65 7.18 4.28 17.07
CA LEU A 65 8.62 4.43 16.83
C LEU A 65 9.26 3.03 16.82
N SER A 66 9.62 2.55 15.63
CA SER A 66 10.22 1.23 15.45
C SER A 66 11.40 1.27 14.48
N ASP A 67 12.57 0.84 14.93
CA ASP A 67 13.76 0.70 14.08
C ASP A 67 13.57 -0.35 12.99
N ALA A 68 12.77 -1.39 13.24
CA ALA A 68 12.45 -2.39 12.25
C ALA A 68 11.59 -1.78 11.12
N ALA A 69 10.55 -1.03 11.48
CA ALA A 69 9.71 -0.33 10.50
C ALA A 69 10.51 0.76 9.74
N ASN A 70 11.39 1.50 10.42
CA ASN A 70 12.24 2.51 9.79
C ASN A 70 13.25 1.92 8.80
N ARG A 71 13.76 0.71 9.06
CA ARG A 71 14.65 0.01 8.11
C ARG A 71 13.91 -0.59 6.93
N ARG A 72 12.74 -1.18 7.16
CA ARG A 72 11.98 -1.93 6.14
C ARG A 72 11.06 -1.05 5.29
N GLY A 73 10.56 0.07 5.82
CA GLY A 73 9.69 1.00 5.09
C GLY A 73 10.25 1.49 3.75
N PRO A 74 11.54 1.93 3.69
CA PRO A 74 12.19 2.30 2.44
C PRO A 74 12.21 1.19 1.38
N GLU A 75 12.19 -0.09 1.78
CA GLU A 75 12.15 -1.20 0.82
C GLU A 75 10.83 -1.27 0.06
N LEU A 76 9.70 -0.89 0.69
CA LEU A 76 8.41 -0.80 0.01
C LEU A 76 8.40 0.35 -1.00
N ILE A 77 8.97 1.50 -0.63
CA ILE A 77 9.14 2.64 -1.54
C ILE A 77 9.99 2.23 -2.73
N ASN A 78 11.11 1.53 -2.50
CA ASN A 78 11.95 1.03 -3.58
C ASN A 78 11.21 0.03 -4.47
N THR A 79 10.43 -0.89 -3.88
CA THR A 79 9.60 -1.85 -4.64
C THR A 79 8.60 -1.13 -5.54
N LEU A 80 7.91 -0.13 -5.02
CA LEU A 80 7.01 0.74 -5.79
C LEU A 80 7.74 1.42 -6.96
N LEU A 81 8.86 2.09 -6.71
CA LEU A 81 9.60 2.84 -7.73
C LEU A 81 10.21 1.94 -8.80
N VAL A 82 10.77 0.78 -8.42
CA VAL A 82 11.30 -0.20 -9.38
C VAL A 82 10.17 -0.76 -10.26
N THR A 83 9.02 -1.08 -9.67
CA THR A 83 7.86 -1.58 -10.44
C THR A 83 7.35 -0.50 -11.39
N LEU A 84 7.30 0.76 -10.97
CA LEU A 84 6.94 1.88 -11.85
C LEU A 84 7.92 2.06 -13.01
N ALA A 85 9.22 1.97 -12.76
CA ALA A 85 10.23 2.03 -13.81
C ALA A 85 10.05 0.90 -14.84
N GLN A 86 9.74 -0.32 -14.39
CA GLN A 86 9.41 -1.46 -15.25
C GLN A 86 8.13 -1.23 -16.08
N LEU A 87 7.20 -0.44 -15.56
CA LEU A 87 5.96 -0.03 -16.24
C LEU A 87 6.13 1.21 -17.14
N GLY A 88 7.37 1.67 -17.36
CA GLY A 88 7.69 2.79 -18.24
C GLY A 88 7.79 4.16 -17.55
N HIS A 89 7.71 4.21 -16.22
CA HIS A 89 7.74 5.45 -15.43
C HIS A 89 9.07 5.62 -14.68
N GLY A 90 10.20 5.47 -15.37
CA GLY A 90 11.54 5.53 -14.77
C GLY A 90 12.04 6.93 -14.43
N ASP A 91 11.48 7.97 -15.05
CA ASP A 91 11.96 9.36 -14.95
C ASP A 91 11.33 10.13 -13.79
N ILE A 92 11.10 9.44 -12.66
CA ILE A 92 10.56 10.06 -11.44
C ILE A 92 11.64 10.93 -10.79
N ASP A 93 11.51 12.24 -11.00
CA ASP A 93 12.26 13.29 -10.33
C ASP A 93 12.05 13.28 -8.80
N GLN A 94 13.10 12.87 -8.08
CA GLN A 94 13.13 12.79 -6.62
C GLN A 94 13.09 14.16 -5.94
N GLN A 95 13.62 15.21 -6.56
CA GLN A 95 13.58 16.57 -5.99
C GLN A 95 12.15 17.10 -6.00
N ARG A 96 11.41 16.84 -7.08
CA ARG A 96 9.98 17.16 -7.16
C ARG A 96 9.14 16.39 -6.15
N LEU A 97 9.44 15.11 -5.92
CA LEU A 97 8.77 14.34 -4.87
C LEU A 97 8.99 14.93 -3.48
N ALA A 98 10.22 15.34 -3.16
CA ALA A 98 10.57 15.91 -1.86
C ALA A 98 9.91 17.27 -1.61
N GLY A 99 9.67 18.07 -2.66
CA GLY A 99 8.98 19.36 -2.58
C GLY A 99 7.45 19.29 -2.77
N SER A 100 6.89 18.11 -3.01
CA SER A 100 5.47 17.94 -3.31
C SER A 100 4.58 18.16 -2.09
N GLN A 101 3.45 18.83 -2.30
CA GLN A 101 2.38 18.97 -1.29
C GLN A 101 1.31 17.89 -1.42
N ALA A 102 1.39 17.02 -2.43
CA ALA A 102 0.44 15.95 -2.62
C ALA A 102 0.64 14.86 -1.56
N THR A 103 -0.42 14.58 -0.80
CA THR A 103 -0.41 13.64 0.32
C THR A 103 -1.68 12.79 0.31
N THR A 104 -1.78 11.85 1.25
CA THR A 104 -3.00 11.04 1.41
C THR A 104 -4.24 11.85 1.83
N ALA A 105 -4.10 13.15 2.12
CA ALA A 105 -5.24 14.07 2.31
C ALA A 105 -6.09 14.27 1.04
N MET A 106 -5.55 13.95 -0.14
CA MET A 106 -6.32 13.96 -1.40
C MET A 106 -7.24 12.72 -1.53
N SER A 107 -7.07 11.72 -0.66
CA SER A 107 -7.98 10.58 -0.62
C SER A 107 -9.30 10.95 0.07
N ARG A 108 -10.39 10.38 -0.45
CA ARG A 108 -11.72 10.38 0.19
C ARG A 108 -11.85 9.41 1.38
N LEU A 109 -10.81 8.63 1.66
CA LEU A 109 -10.79 7.68 2.78
C LEU A 109 -9.66 8.02 3.73
N THR A 110 -9.93 7.88 5.02
CA THR A 110 -8.92 7.86 6.08
C THR A 110 -8.13 6.55 6.06
N LEU A 111 -7.00 6.50 6.79
CA LEU A 111 -6.26 5.24 7.00
C LEU A 111 -7.13 4.16 7.64
N ALA A 112 -7.89 4.52 8.67
CA ALA A 112 -8.77 3.60 9.37
C ALA A 112 -9.87 3.02 8.46
N GLU A 113 -10.52 3.86 7.64
CA GLU A 113 -11.52 3.38 6.68
C GLU A 113 -10.91 2.47 5.60
N THR A 114 -9.70 2.81 5.13
CA THR A 114 -8.94 1.99 4.19
C THR A 114 -8.71 0.58 4.78
N GLN A 115 -8.19 0.50 6.00
CA GLN A 115 -7.92 -0.75 6.71
C GLN A 115 -9.21 -1.56 6.88
N ARG A 116 -10.27 -0.93 7.39
CA ARG A 116 -11.57 -1.59 7.60
C ARG A 116 -12.13 -2.23 6.33
N LEU A 117 -12.01 -1.54 5.19
CA LEU A 117 -12.56 -2.00 3.92
C LEU A 117 -11.71 -3.10 3.26
N LEU A 118 -10.38 -2.96 3.29
CA LEU A 118 -9.48 -3.77 2.45
C LEU A 118 -8.80 -4.91 3.19
N GLU A 119 -8.54 -4.75 4.49
CA GLU A 119 -7.76 -5.72 5.25
C GLU A 119 -8.36 -7.14 5.26
N PRO A 120 -9.68 -7.35 5.37
CA PRO A 120 -10.26 -8.69 5.26
C PRO A 120 -9.95 -9.38 3.93
N TRP A 121 -9.93 -8.62 2.84
CA TRP A 121 -9.64 -9.15 1.50
C TRP A 121 -8.16 -9.44 1.31
N TYR A 122 -7.29 -8.52 1.74
CA TYR A 122 -5.84 -8.67 1.63
C TYR A 122 -5.35 -9.88 2.43
N ARG A 123 -5.92 -10.10 3.63
CA ARG A 123 -5.63 -11.30 4.43
C ARG A 123 -6.10 -12.59 3.78
N LYS A 124 -7.34 -12.62 3.29
CA LYS A 124 -7.85 -13.81 2.59
C LYS A 124 -6.99 -14.15 1.37
N ILE A 125 -6.53 -13.14 0.64
CA ILE A 125 -5.62 -13.32 -0.50
C ILE A 125 -4.25 -13.83 -0.03
N ALA A 126 -3.70 -13.27 1.06
CA ALA A 126 -2.45 -13.74 1.67
C ALA A 126 -2.53 -15.23 2.06
N ASP A 127 -3.60 -15.62 2.74
CA ASP A 127 -3.82 -16.99 3.21
C ASP A 127 -3.91 -17.97 2.03
N VAL A 128 -4.66 -17.61 0.98
CA VAL A 128 -4.79 -18.43 -0.24
C VAL A 128 -3.47 -18.53 -1.00
N ALA A 129 -2.68 -17.46 -1.03
CA ALA A 129 -1.38 -17.44 -1.70
C ALA A 129 -0.26 -18.10 -0.87
N GLY A 130 -0.51 -18.43 0.40
CA GLY A 130 0.51 -18.97 1.31
C GLY A 130 1.67 -17.99 1.57
N LEU A 131 1.39 -16.68 1.52
CA LEU A 131 2.39 -15.63 1.68
C LEU A 131 2.39 -15.07 3.11
N SER A 132 3.58 -14.73 3.60
CA SER A 132 3.74 -13.95 4.84
C SER A 132 3.27 -12.50 4.65
N LEU A 133 2.99 -11.77 5.74
CA LEU A 133 2.54 -10.38 5.63
C LEU A 133 3.60 -9.48 4.97
N ILE A 134 4.89 -9.78 5.15
CA ILE A 134 5.97 -9.03 4.50
C ILE A 134 5.96 -9.19 2.98
N GLU A 135 5.59 -10.38 2.50
CA GLU A 135 5.50 -10.68 1.07
C GLU A 135 4.25 -10.07 0.46
N VAL A 136 3.15 -10.06 1.22
CA VAL A 136 1.92 -9.38 0.81
C VAL A 136 2.09 -7.86 0.85
N ALA A 137 2.89 -7.32 1.79
CA ALA A 137 3.25 -5.91 1.81
C ALA A 137 4.04 -5.52 0.55
N ALA A 138 4.98 -6.36 0.10
CA ALA A 138 5.69 -6.17 -1.17
C ALA A 138 4.73 -6.25 -2.37
N ALA A 139 3.82 -7.23 -2.40
CA ALA A 139 2.79 -7.33 -3.43
C ALA A 139 1.86 -6.09 -3.44
N ALA A 140 1.53 -5.53 -2.28
CA ALA A 140 0.73 -4.31 -2.15
C ALA A 140 1.50 -3.05 -2.61
N ALA A 141 2.83 -3.00 -2.43
CA ALA A 141 3.67 -1.95 -3.02
C ALA A 141 3.68 -2.04 -4.56
N MET A 142 3.78 -3.26 -5.12
CA MET A 142 3.61 -3.49 -6.56
C MET A 142 2.21 -3.12 -7.04
N THR A 143 1.17 -3.46 -6.27
CA THR A 143 -0.21 -3.06 -6.52
C THR A 143 -0.35 -1.54 -6.61
N THR A 144 0.35 -0.82 -5.74
CA THR A 144 0.37 0.65 -5.76
C THR A 144 0.96 1.16 -7.08
N ALA A 145 2.05 0.55 -7.58
CA ALA A 145 2.63 0.89 -8.89
C ALA A 145 1.65 0.64 -10.05
N LEU A 146 0.97 -0.52 -10.05
CA LEU A 146 -0.04 -0.87 -11.04
C LEU A 146 -1.18 0.15 -11.06
N VAL A 147 -1.68 0.53 -9.88
CA VAL A 147 -2.74 1.55 -9.74
C VAL A 147 -2.30 2.90 -10.30
N ILE A 148 -1.07 3.34 -9.98
CA ILE A 148 -0.52 4.60 -10.51
C ILE A 148 -0.44 4.54 -12.04
N HIS A 149 0.08 3.44 -12.60
CA HIS A 149 0.17 3.25 -14.04
C HIS A 149 -1.21 3.31 -14.70
N ASP A 150 -2.19 2.57 -14.17
CA ASP A 150 -3.55 2.52 -14.71
C ASP A 150 -4.28 3.88 -14.60
N CYS A 151 -3.95 4.69 -13.60
CA CYS A 151 -4.58 5.99 -13.35
C CYS A 151 -3.83 7.16 -14.03
N CYS A 152 -2.71 6.92 -14.71
CA CYS A 152 -1.93 7.98 -15.34
C CYS A 152 -2.69 8.86 -16.36
N PRO A 153 -3.78 8.42 -17.03
CA PRO A 153 -4.56 9.31 -17.90
C PRO A 153 -5.32 10.41 -17.16
N VAL A 154 -5.54 10.27 -15.85
CA VAL A 154 -6.37 11.20 -15.04
C VAL A 154 -5.65 11.75 -13.81
N LEU A 155 -4.51 11.17 -13.43
CA LEU A 155 -3.69 11.61 -12.30
C LEU A 155 -2.22 11.58 -12.72
N ASP A 156 -1.56 12.73 -12.66
CA ASP A 156 -0.13 12.85 -12.93
C ASP A 156 0.69 11.87 -12.08
N VAL A 157 1.61 11.14 -12.73
CA VAL A 157 2.39 10.06 -12.11
C VAL A 157 3.21 10.56 -10.94
N GLN A 158 3.76 11.77 -11.04
CA GLN A 158 4.55 12.36 -9.95
C GLN A 158 3.69 12.67 -8.73
N THR A 159 2.53 13.28 -8.96
CA THR A 159 1.52 13.54 -7.92
C THR A 159 1.07 12.24 -7.27
N ALA A 160 0.79 11.20 -8.07
CA ALA A 160 0.40 9.88 -7.57
C ALA A 160 1.51 9.24 -6.73
N CYS A 161 2.77 9.34 -7.16
CA CYS A 161 3.91 8.84 -6.40
C CYS A 161 4.07 9.54 -5.05
N SER A 162 3.88 10.86 -4.98
CA SER A 162 3.89 11.59 -3.70
C SER A 162 2.79 11.11 -2.76
N ILE A 163 1.56 10.91 -3.25
CA ILE A 163 0.45 10.35 -2.45
C ILE A 163 0.81 8.94 -1.95
N ALA A 164 1.38 8.10 -2.81
CA ALA A 164 1.77 6.74 -2.48
C ALA A 164 2.85 6.70 -1.39
N ILE A 165 3.93 7.47 -1.54
CA ILE A 165 5.02 7.56 -0.57
C ILE A 165 4.49 8.06 0.77
N HIS A 166 3.64 9.10 0.78
CA HIS A 166 3.01 9.57 2.00
C HIS A 166 2.19 8.47 2.67
N GLY A 167 1.40 7.70 1.91
CA GLY A 167 0.60 6.61 2.46
C GLY A 167 1.42 5.44 3.00
N LEU A 168 2.56 5.12 2.36
CA LEU A 168 3.53 4.17 2.90
C LEU A 168 4.11 4.66 4.23
N VAL A 169 4.57 5.91 4.31
CA VAL A 169 5.15 6.49 5.54
C VAL A 169 4.11 6.58 6.66
N GLU A 170 2.90 7.03 6.34
CA GLU A 170 1.78 7.14 7.29
C GLU A 170 1.46 5.76 7.90
N SER A 171 1.27 4.75 7.05
CA SER A 171 0.83 3.42 7.50
C SER A 171 1.93 2.54 8.09
N THR A 172 3.19 2.74 7.71
CA THR A 172 4.34 2.05 8.35
C THR A 172 4.66 2.58 9.75
N ARG A 173 3.99 3.64 10.19
CA ARG A 173 4.25 4.30 11.49
C ARG A 173 3.00 4.48 12.34
N THR A 174 1.85 4.00 11.91
CA THR A 174 0.58 4.19 12.62
C THR A 174 0.00 2.85 13.00
N VAL A 175 -0.25 2.63 14.30
CA VAL A 175 -0.90 1.41 14.80
C VAL A 175 -2.18 1.16 14.00
N PRO A 176 -2.31 0.00 13.34
CA PRO A 176 -3.46 -0.27 12.51
C PRO A 176 -4.71 -0.54 13.34
N LEU A 177 -5.89 -0.44 12.71
CA LEU A 177 -7.12 -0.90 13.35
C LEU A 177 -6.97 -2.32 13.87
N GLN A 178 -7.52 -2.60 15.06
CA GLN A 178 -7.58 -3.97 15.55
C GLN A 178 -8.39 -4.82 14.57
N PHE A 179 -8.00 -6.08 14.43
CA PHE A 179 -8.80 -7.02 13.67
C PHE A 179 -10.18 -7.11 14.31
N ALA A 180 -11.21 -6.70 13.57
CA ALA A 180 -12.54 -7.20 13.87
C ALA A 180 -12.47 -8.71 13.64
N ALA A 181 -12.60 -9.51 14.71
CA ALA A 181 -12.91 -10.92 14.54
C ALA A 181 -14.15 -10.98 13.64
N ALA A 182 -14.06 -11.72 12.53
CA ALA A 182 -15.23 -11.99 11.71
C ALA A 182 -16.32 -12.54 12.63
N ARG A 183 -17.39 -11.78 12.81
CA ARG A 183 -18.60 -12.25 13.50
C ARG A 183 -19.41 -13.10 12.54
#